data_AF-A0A7J7QNV5-F1
#
_entry.id   AF-A0A7J7QNV5-F1
#
_cell.length_a   1.000
_cell.length_b   1.000
_cell.length_c   1.000
_cell.angle_alpha   90.00
_cell.angle_beta   90.00
_cell.angle_gamma   90.00
#
_symmetry.space_group_name_H-M   'P 1'
#
loop_
_entity.id
_entity.type
_entity.pdbx_description
1 polymer ?
#
loop_
_entity_poly.entity_id
_entity_poly.type
_entity_poly.pdbx_seq_one_letter_code
_entity_poly.pdbx_strand_id
1 'polypeptide(L)'
;QFSQCLHVSLVQLLLQCGCCLAVAGEAPSVTCPGASCSRAFHAMCLAEWLGALPTSRRVFDTLFGSCPFCNGPIGVSTRPVAH
;
A
#
# COMPACT_ATOMS: atom_id res chain seq x y z
N GLN A 1 36.49 -6.38 0.93
CA GLN A 1 35.28 -6.52 1.78
C GLN A 1 34.00 -6.32 0.95
N PHE A 2 33.82 -7.12 -0.12
CA PHE A 2 32.60 -7.13 -0.94
C PHE A 2 32.12 -8.58 -1.03
N SER A 3 31.16 -8.96 -0.18
CA SER A 3 30.44 -10.24 -0.31
C SER A 3 29.20 -10.25 0.59
N GLN A 4 28.21 -9.42 0.25
CA GLN A 4 26.87 -9.53 0.83
C GLN A 4 25.76 -9.62 -0.23
N CYS A 5 26.07 -10.03 -1.47
CA CYS A 5 25.03 -10.14 -2.52
C CYS A 5 24.38 -11.53 -2.62
N LEU A 6 24.67 -12.49 -1.73
CA LEU A 6 24.22 -13.88 -1.85
C LEU A 6 23.37 -14.38 -0.66
N HIS A 7 22.74 -13.47 0.09
CA HIS A 7 21.77 -13.82 1.15
C HIS A 7 20.44 -13.06 1.06
N VAL A 8 20.14 -12.43 -0.08
CA VAL A 8 18.76 -11.96 -0.37
C VAL A 8 17.94 -13.17 -0.85
N SER A 9 17.83 -14.15 0.04
CA SER A 9 17.19 -15.44 -0.16
C SER A 9 15.67 -15.26 -0.15
N LEU A 10 15.03 -15.43 -1.32
CA LEU A 10 13.62 -15.82 -1.56
C LEU A 10 12.45 -15.04 -0.92
N VAL A 11 12.63 -14.32 0.19
CA VAL A 11 11.59 -13.68 1.00
C VAL A 11 11.14 -12.34 0.42
N GLN A 12 11.93 -11.76 -0.48
CA GLN A 12 11.62 -10.48 -1.14
C GLN A 12 10.72 -10.62 -2.37
N LEU A 13 10.26 -11.84 -2.70
CA LEU A 13 9.54 -12.11 -3.96
C LEU A 13 8.00 -12.08 -3.87
N LEU A 14 7.39 -11.93 -2.68
CA LEU A 14 5.93 -12.11 -2.51
C LEU A 14 5.15 -10.91 -1.95
N LEU A 15 5.71 -9.70 -1.94
CA LEU A 15 5.01 -8.54 -1.38
C LEU A 15 5.07 -7.34 -2.33
N GLN A 16 4.50 -7.54 -3.52
CA GLN A 16 4.41 -6.55 -4.57
C GLN A 16 3.28 -5.55 -4.26
N CYS A 17 3.58 -4.50 -3.50
CA CYS A 17 2.72 -3.33 -3.53
C CYS A 17 2.75 -2.76 -4.96
N GLY A 18 1.63 -2.82 -5.67
CA GLY A 18 1.53 -2.45 -7.09
C GLY A 18 1.73 -0.97 -7.43
N CYS A 19 2.26 -0.17 -6.49
CA CYS A 19 2.42 1.27 -6.60
C CYS A 19 3.84 1.79 -6.26
N CYS A 20 4.72 1.00 -5.63
CA CYS A 20 6.00 1.52 -5.11
C CYS A 20 7.17 0.68 -5.66
N LEU A 21 8.12 1.34 -6.35
CA LEU A 21 9.26 0.68 -7.01
C LEU A 21 10.49 0.50 -6.10
N ALA A 22 10.47 1.01 -4.86
CA ALA A 22 11.62 0.94 -3.99
C ALA A 22 11.20 0.97 -2.51
N VAL A 23 11.66 -0.07 -1.79
CA VAL A 23 11.98 -0.11 -0.35
C VAL A 23 11.05 0.66 0.59
N ALA A 24 9.96 0.02 1.02
CA ALA A 24 9.47 0.24 2.37
C ALA A 24 9.65 -1.08 3.13
N GLY A 25 10.39 -1.05 4.23
CA GLY A 25 10.54 -2.21 5.13
C GLY A 25 9.26 -2.56 5.89
N GLU A 26 8.11 -2.03 5.48
CA GLU A 26 6.80 -2.26 6.07
C GLU A 26 5.96 -3.12 5.14
N ALA A 27 5.32 -4.15 5.68
CA ALA A 27 4.38 -4.97 4.93
C ALA A 27 3.14 -4.14 4.51
N PRO A 28 2.51 -4.43 3.35
CA PRO A 28 1.27 -3.77 2.95
C PRO A 28 0.20 -4.09 3.99
N SER A 29 -0.28 -3.04 4.63
CA SER A 29 -1.23 -3.12 5.74
C SER A 29 -2.68 -2.89 5.29
N VAL A 30 -2.91 -2.53 4.02
CA VAL A 30 -4.24 -2.23 3.49
C VAL A 30 -4.60 -3.15 2.34
N THR A 31 -5.64 -3.95 2.52
CA THR A 31 -6.16 -4.84 1.48
C THR A 31 -7.47 -4.29 0.93
N CYS A 32 -7.61 -4.26 -0.40
CA CYS A 32 -8.86 -3.88 -1.04
C CYS A 32 -9.99 -4.85 -0.62
N PRO A 33 -11.15 -4.35 -0.14
CA PRO A 33 -12.25 -5.18 0.34
C PRO A 33 -13.04 -5.86 -0.81
N GLY A 34 -12.80 -5.49 -2.06
CA GLY A 34 -13.46 -6.11 -3.20
C GLY A 34 -13.05 -7.57 -3.34
N ALA A 35 -14.02 -8.49 -3.26
CA ALA A 35 -13.80 -9.94 -3.29
C ALA A 35 -13.04 -10.43 -4.54
N SER A 36 -13.19 -9.72 -5.67
CA SER A 36 -12.48 -10.02 -6.92
C SER A 36 -11.15 -9.27 -7.08
N CYS A 37 -10.83 -8.34 -6.18
CA CYS A 37 -9.60 -7.54 -6.22
C CYS A 37 -8.57 -8.05 -5.22
N SER A 38 -8.91 -8.05 -3.93
CA SER A 38 -8.08 -8.53 -2.80
C SER A 38 -6.60 -8.12 -2.83
N ARG A 39 -6.27 -6.99 -3.49
CA ARG A 39 -4.89 -6.50 -3.61
C ARG A 39 -4.46 -5.77 -2.35
N ALA A 40 -3.22 -6.01 -1.93
CA ALA A 40 -2.60 -5.38 -0.78
C ALA A 40 -1.76 -4.16 -1.21
N PHE A 41 -1.82 -3.09 -0.41
CA PHE A 41 -1.12 -1.83 -0.60
C PHE A 41 -0.47 -1.41 0.71
N HIS A 42 0.67 -0.71 0.61
CA HIS A 42 1.18 0.07 1.74
C HIS A 42 0.21 1.21 2.05
N ALA A 43 0.05 1.53 3.34
CA ALA A 43 -0.77 2.66 3.75
C ALA A 43 -0.29 3.97 3.11
N MET A 44 1.02 4.20 3.04
CA MET A 44 1.62 5.37 2.39
C MET A 44 1.26 5.45 0.90
N CYS A 45 1.53 4.40 0.12
CA CYS A 45 1.33 4.42 -1.33
C CYS A 45 -0.17 4.56 -1.68
N LEU A 46 -1.07 3.96 -0.89
CA LEU A 46 -2.51 4.15 -1.08
C LEU A 46 -2.98 5.54 -0.64
N ALA A 47 -2.40 6.11 0.42
CA ALA A 47 -2.73 7.47 0.86
C ALA A 47 -2.29 8.52 -0.16
N GLU A 48 -1.11 8.37 -0.77
CA GLU A 48 -0.65 9.23 -1.86
C GLU A 48 -1.58 9.13 -3.08
N TRP A 49 -1.95 7.91 -3.47
CA TRP A 49 -2.89 7.69 -4.57
C TRP A 49 -4.24 8.36 -4.30
N LEU A 50 -4.86 8.09 -3.14
CA LEU A 50 -6.15 8.68 -2.80
C LEU A 50 -6.03 10.22 -2.68
N GLY A 51 -4.93 10.73 -2.14
CA GLY A 51 -4.67 12.17 -2.04
C GLY A 51 -4.60 12.89 -3.40
N ALA A 52 -4.22 12.18 -4.46
CA ALA A 52 -4.20 12.71 -5.83
C ALA A 52 -5.58 12.70 -6.51
N LEU A 53 -6.56 11.96 -5.99
CA LEU A 53 -7.90 11.88 -6.57
C LEU A 53 -8.76 13.07 -6.12
N PRO A 54 -9.37 13.83 -7.05
CA PRO A 54 -10.29 14.92 -6.69
C PRO A 54 -11.60 14.41 -6.06
N THR A 55 -11.91 13.13 -6.24
CA THR A 55 -13.09 12.45 -5.67
C THR A 55 -12.83 11.87 -4.29
N SER A 56 -11.59 11.95 -3.79
CA SER A 56 -11.26 11.43 -2.47
C SER A 56 -11.92 12.26 -1.37
N ARG A 57 -12.27 11.58 -0.27
CA ARG A 57 -12.80 12.23 0.93
C ARG A 57 -11.97 11.83 2.14
N ARG A 58 -11.55 12.82 2.92
CA ARG A 58 -10.88 12.63 4.20
C ARG A 58 -11.89 12.71 5.33
N VAL A 59 -11.90 11.73 6.22
CA VAL A 59 -12.66 11.73 7.46
C VAL A 59 -11.70 11.41 8.60
N PHE A 60 -11.47 12.39 9.49
CA PHE A 60 -10.41 12.35 10.49
C PHE A 60 -9.04 12.01 9.85
N ASP A 61 -8.46 10.88 10.25
CA ASP A 61 -7.17 10.40 9.75
C ASP A 61 -7.30 9.39 8.62
N THR A 62 -8.52 9.13 8.13
CA THR A 62 -8.78 8.12 7.09
C THR A 62 -9.13 8.80 5.76
N LEU A 63 -8.42 8.42 4.69
CA LEU A 63 -8.75 8.78 3.32
C LEU A 63 -9.62 7.70 2.69
N PHE A 64 -10.65 8.09 1.98
CA PHE A 64 -11.56 7.22 1.23
C PHE A 64 -11.57 7.61 -0.24
N GLY A 65 -11.62 6.63 -1.12
CA GLY A 65 -11.81 6.85 -2.56
C GLY A 65 -11.87 5.54 -3.32
N SER A 66 -11.40 5.56 -4.56
CA SER A 66 -11.49 4.44 -5.49
C SER A 66 -10.18 3.65 -5.58
N CYS A 67 -10.28 2.32 -5.48
CA CYS A 67 -9.17 1.42 -5.69
C CYS A 67 -8.61 1.56 -7.11
N PRO A 68 -7.28 1.67 -7.30
CA PRO A 68 -6.68 1.87 -8.62
C PRO A 68 -6.91 0.71 -9.60
N PHE A 69 -7.26 -0.49 -9.10
CA PHE A 69 -7.40 -1.67 -9.95
C PHE A 69 -8.85 -2.08 -10.23
N CYS A 70 -9.72 -2.01 -9.23
CA CYS A 70 -11.12 -2.43 -9.38
C CYS A 70 -12.13 -1.27 -9.34
N ASN A 71 -11.66 -0.03 -9.13
CA ASN A 71 -12.48 1.17 -8.92
C ASN A 71 -13.49 1.07 -7.75
N GLY A 72 -13.47 -0.02 -6.98
CA GLY A 72 -14.30 -0.20 -5.80
C GLY A 72 -13.89 0.72 -4.64
N PRO A 73 -14.77 0.92 -3.65
CA PRO A 73 -14.47 1.75 -2.49
C PRO A 73 -13.31 1.15 -1.69
N ILE A 74 -12.34 1.99 -1.34
CA ILE A 74 -11.21 1.64 -0.48
C ILE A 74 -10.89 2.80 0.46
N GLY A 75 -10.37 2.50 1.63
CA GLY A 75 -9.92 3.51 2.58
C GLY A 75 -8.61 3.15 3.25
N VAL A 76 -7.87 4.17 3.68
CA VAL A 76 -6.57 4.04 4.34
C VAL A 76 -6.44 5.03 5.47
N SER A 77 -5.95 4.56 6.62
CA SER A 77 -5.57 5.42 7.73
C SER A 77 -4.19 6.01 7.48
N THR A 78 -4.09 7.33 7.51
CA THR A 78 -2.83 8.11 7.44
C THR A 78 -2.19 8.30 8.81
N ARG A 79 -2.83 7.83 9.87
CA ARG A 79 -2.26 7.85 11.21
C ARG A 79 -1.05 6.92 11.26
N PRO A 80 0.13 7.42 11.67
CA PRO A 80 1.27 6.55 11.89
C PRO A 80 0.89 5.53 12.97
N VAL A 81 1.13 4.25 12.68
CA VAL A 81 0.98 3.20 13.67
C VAL A 81 2.09 3.46 14.70
N ALA A 82 1.71 3.86 15.91
CA ALA A 82 2.66 4.00 17.00
C ALA A 82 3.23 2.60 17.27
N HIS A 83 4.53 2.43 17.05
CA HIS A 83 5.29 1.24 17.40
C HIS A 83 5.46 1.12 18.91
#